data_AF-A0A4Q4NZU3-F1
#
_entry.id   AF-A0A4Q4NZU3-F1
#
_cell.length_a   1.000
_cell.length_b   1.000
_cell.length_c   1.000
_cell.angle_alpha   90.00
_cell.angle_beta   90.00
_cell.angle_gamma   90.00
#
_symmetry.space_group_name_H-M   'P 1'
#
loop_
_entity.id
_entity.type
_entity.pdbx_description
1 polymer ?
#
loop_
_entity_poly.entity_id
_entity_poly.type
_entity_poly.pdbx_seq_one_letter_code
_entity_poly.pdbx_strand_id
1 'polypeptide(L)'
;MGITDFFTDVWETFSHPSADAEGQPPVQGGTSTNTPASGTDEESSEEADVNKQDAKSGGDSGEQGHKPSDGGEDESEEDEEEEETPDPKEQLEKECAESKECHGPKHHYDECAQRVTGQIENDGKASEDCVEEFFHLAHCASQCAAPKLFAQLK
;
A
#
# COMPACT_ATOMS: atom_id res chain seq x y z
N MET A 1 -32.58 20.51 -25.71
CA MET A 1 -32.03 19.68 -24.61
C MET A 1 -30.63 20.18 -24.43
N GLY A 2 -30.49 21.06 -23.44
CA GLY A 2 -29.33 21.93 -23.31
C GLY A 2 -28.22 21.21 -22.54
N ILE A 3 -26.99 21.70 -22.67
CA ILE A 3 -25.84 21.22 -21.88
C ILE A 3 -26.10 21.25 -20.36
N THR A 4 -27.05 22.07 -19.89
CA THR A 4 -27.48 22.15 -18.50
C THR A 4 -28.24 20.92 -18.02
N ASP A 5 -28.88 20.16 -18.91
CA ASP A 5 -29.57 18.91 -18.54
C ASP A 5 -28.54 17.85 -18.15
N PHE A 6 -27.44 17.72 -18.92
CA PHE A 6 -26.38 16.74 -18.66
C PHE A 6 -25.65 16.95 -17.32
N PHE A 7 -25.40 18.21 -16.94
CA PHE A 7 -24.81 18.50 -15.62
C PHE A 7 -25.77 18.19 -14.47
N THR A 8 -27.08 18.34 -14.69
CA THR A 8 -28.10 18.04 -13.67
C THR A 8 -28.27 16.53 -13.50
N ASP A 9 -28.29 15.76 -14.60
CA ASP A 9 -28.38 14.29 -14.60
C ASP A 9 -27.15 13.63 -13.93
N VAL A 10 -25.94 14.18 -14.15
CA VAL A 10 -24.71 13.69 -13.49
C VAL A 10 -24.74 14.00 -12.00
N TRP A 11 -25.21 15.19 -11.60
CA TRP A 11 -25.32 15.52 -10.18
C TRP A 11 -26.38 14.64 -9.50
N GLU A 12 -27.54 14.40 -10.12
CA GLU A 12 -28.56 13.51 -9.55
C GLU A 12 -28.05 12.07 -9.40
N THR A 13 -27.30 11.55 -10.37
CA THR A 13 -26.74 10.20 -10.31
C THR A 13 -25.69 10.06 -9.20
N PHE A 14 -24.97 11.15 -8.89
CA PHE A 14 -23.95 11.15 -7.84
C PHE A 14 -24.52 11.50 -6.45
N SER A 15 -25.58 12.31 -6.38
CA SER A 15 -26.20 12.73 -5.12
C SER A 15 -27.18 11.70 -4.56
N HIS A 16 -27.65 10.77 -5.39
CA HIS A 16 -28.44 9.64 -4.95
C HIS A 16 -27.56 8.40 -4.82
N PRO A 17 -27.37 7.84 -3.62
CA PRO A 17 -26.72 6.54 -3.49
C PRO A 17 -27.57 5.50 -4.22
N SER A 18 -26.94 4.71 -5.10
CA SER A 18 -27.57 3.57 -5.77
C SER A 18 -28.25 2.67 -4.73
N ALA A 19 -29.50 2.30 -4.96
CA ALA A 19 -30.25 1.41 -4.06
C ALA A 19 -29.62 0.00 -3.92
N ASP A 20 -28.61 -0.32 -4.73
CA ASP A 20 -27.88 -1.59 -4.71
C ASP A 20 -26.68 -1.61 -3.74
N ALA A 21 -26.40 -0.54 -3.00
CA ALA A 21 -25.28 -0.50 -2.06
C ALA A 21 -25.53 -1.24 -0.71
N GLU A 22 -26.77 -1.68 -0.45
CA GLU A 22 -27.16 -2.37 0.78
C GLU A 22 -27.16 -3.90 0.59
N GLY A 23 -26.00 -4.51 0.29
CA GLY A 23 -25.97 -5.97 0.18
C GLY A 23 -24.62 -6.64 -0.04
N GLN A 24 -23.54 -5.92 -0.32
CA GLN A 24 -22.28 -6.55 -0.66
C GLN A 24 -21.44 -6.82 0.61
N PRO A 25 -21.09 -8.09 0.92
CA PRO A 25 -20.14 -8.38 2.00
C PRO A 25 -18.78 -7.73 1.67
N PRO A 26 -17.95 -7.41 2.69
CA PRO A 26 -16.68 -6.75 2.45
C PRO A 26 -15.81 -7.62 1.52
N VAL A 27 -15.42 -7.05 0.38
CA VAL A 27 -14.52 -7.72 -0.57
C VAL A 27 -13.17 -7.94 0.11
N GLN A 28 -12.85 -9.20 0.38
CA GLN A 28 -11.57 -9.61 0.94
C GLN A 28 -10.57 -9.70 -0.21
N GLY A 29 -9.76 -8.65 -0.40
CA GLY A 29 -8.74 -8.61 -1.44
C GLY A 29 -7.62 -9.62 -1.16
N GLY A 30 -7.47 -10.61 -2.04
CA GLY A 30 -6.34 -11.53 -2.04
C GLY A 30 -6.22 -12.23 -3.40
N THR A 31 -5.02 -12.25 -3.99
CA THR A 31 -4.73 -12.91 -5.27
C THR A 31 -4.56 -14.43 -5.09
N SER A 32 -5.60 -15.11 -4.61
CA SER A 32 -5.59 -16.57 -4.47
C SER A 32 -6.11 -17.21 -5.76
N THR A 33 -5.24 -17.94 -6.47
CA THR A 33 -5.61 -18.73 -7.65
C THR A 33 -6.44 -19.98 -7.35
N ASN A 34 -6.78 -20.22 -6.08
CA ASN A 34 -7.45 -21.45 -5.65
C ASN A 34 -8.81 -21.22 -4.97
N THR A 35 -9.30 -19.98 -4.84
CA THR A 35 -10.65 -19.73 -4.30
C THR A 35 -11.24 -18.47 -4.93
N PRO A 36 -12.37 -18.58 -5.67
CA PRO A 36 -12.97 -17.43 -6.31
C PRO A 36 -13.54 -16.47 -5.27
N ALA A 37 -13.37 -15.17 -5.52
CA ALA A 37 -13.71 -14.09 -4.59
C ALA A 37 -15.21 -14.01 -4.22
N SER A 38 -16.08 -14.68 -4.99
CA SER A 38 -17.54 -14.65 -4.80
C SER A 38 -18.11 -15.77 -3.93
N GLY A 39 -17.29 -16.71 -3.43
CA GLY A 39 -17.75 -17.77 -2.52
C GLY A 39 -18.67 -18.83 -3.16
N THR A 40 -18.84 -18.82 -4.48
CA THR A 40 -19.53 -19.84 -5.27
C THR A 40 -18.64 -20.28 -6.43
N ASP A 41 -18.65 -21.57 -6.77
CA ASP A 41 -17.79 -22.22 -7.78
C ASP A 41 -18.21 -21.91 -9.25
N GLU A 42 -19.03 -20.89 -9.46
CA GLU A 42 -19.54 -20.53 -10.79
C GLU A 42 -18.73 -19.36 -11.37
N GLU A 43 -17.78 -19.69 -12.25
CA GLU A 43 -17.04 -18.71 -13.04
C GLU A 43 -17.90 -18.21 -14.22
N SER A 44 -17.92 -16.90 -14.48
CA SER A 44 -18.53 -16.37 -15.72
C SER A 44 -17.72 -16.83 -16.94
N SER A 45 -18.36 -16.90 -18.10
CA SER A 45 -17.69 -17.28 -19.35
C SER A 45 -16.46 -16.43 -19.67
N GLU A 46 -16.51 -15.15 -19.33
CA GLU A 46 -15.43 -14.19 -19.51
C GLU A 46 -14.24 -14.53 -18.61
N GLU A 47 -14.48 -14.74 -17.31
CA GLU A 47 -13.45 -15.09 -16.31
C GLU A 47 -12.80 -16.45 -16.62
N ALA A 48 -13.59 -17.42 -17.10
CA ALA A 48 -13.10 -18.74 -17.46
C ALA A 48 -12.21 -18.73 -18.71
N ASP A 49 -12.36 -17.75 -19.61
CA ASP A 49 -11.53 -17.63 -20.81
C ASP A 49 -10.21 -16.90 -20.54
N VAL A 50 -10.19 -15.86 -19.68
CA VAL A 50 -8.94 -15.23 -19.22
C VAL A 50 -8.10 -16.18 -18.37
N ASN A 51 -8.70 -16.91 -17.42
CA ASN A 51 -7.99 -17.89 -16.59
C ASN A 51 -7.34 -19.01 -17.44
N LYS A 52 -7.98 -19.41 -18.55
CA LYS A 52 -7.41 -20.38 -19.51
C LYS A 52 -6.30 -19.79 -20.37
N GLN A 53 -6.35 -18.49 -20.67
CA GLN A 53 -5.26 -17.80 -21.36
C GLN A 53 -4.03 -17.72 -20.45
N ASP A 54 -4.21 -17.36 -19.18
CA ASP A 54 -3.13 -17.26 -18.20
C ASP A 54 -2.49 -18.63 -17.92
N ALA A 55 -3.29 -19.69 -17.81
CA ALA A 55 -2.79 -21.05 -17.61
C ALA A 55 -2.04 -21.63 -18.84
N LYS A 56 -2.34 -21.14 -20.05
CA LYS A 56 -1.67 -21.58 -21.29
C LYS A 56 -0.44 -20.76 -21.63
N SER A 57 -0.28 -19.57 -21.03
CA SER A 57 0.87 -18.69 -21.25
C SER A 57 1.99 -18.90 -20.22
N GLY A 58 2.16 -20.13 -19.75
CA GLY A 58 3.37 -20.58 -19.08
C GLY A 58 4.56 -20.61 -20.05
N GLY A 59 5.09 -19.43 -20.36
CA GLY A 59 6.27 -19.25 -21.21
C GLY A 59 6.22 -17.91 -21.96
N ASP A 60 7.12 -17.01 -21.56
CA ASP A 60 7.46 -15.73 -22.20
C ASP A 60 6.63 -14.50 -21.77
N SER A 61 6.97 -13.96 -20.61
CA SER A 61 6.90 -12.51 -20.37
C SER A 61 8.12 -12.08 -19.57
N GLY A 62 9.18 -11.73 -20.31
CA GLY A 62 10.17 -10.73 -19.92
C GLY A 62 10.74 -10.82 -18.51
N GLU A 63 11.77 -11.64 -18.38
CA GLU A 63 12.77 -11.55 -17.31
C GLU A 63 13.37 -10.12 -17.28
N GLN A 64 12.79 -9.24 -16.46
CA GLN A 64 13.52 -8.12 -15.83
C GLN A 64 13.85 -8.53 -14.40
N GLY A 65 14.48 -9.69 -14.26
CA GLY A 65 15.17 -10.08 -13.04
C GLY A 65 16.58 -9.48 -13.08
N HIS A 66 16.94 -8.73 -12.06
CA HIS A 66 18.31 -8.28 -11.86
C HIS A 66 19.22 -9.52 -11.80
N LYS A 67 20.04 -9.72 -12.83
CA LYS A 67 21.07 -10.76 -12.85
C LYS A 67 22.30 -10.20 -12.12
N PRO A 68 22.68 -10.70 -10.93
CA PRO A 68 23.99 -10.35 -10.38
C PRO A 68 25.04 -10.91 -11.33
N SER A 69 25.86 -10.01 -11.87
CA SER A 69 26.97 -10.34 -12.75
C SER A 69 28.08 -11.01 -11.93
N ASP A 70 28.10 -12.33 -11.91
CA ASP A 70 29.26 -13.12 -11.50
C ASP A 70 30.26 -13.12 -12.66
N GLY A 71 31.22 -12.21 -12.59
CA GLY A 71 32.38 -12.09 -13.48
C GLY A 71 33.61 -11.83 -12.63
N GLY A 72 34.49 -12.83 -12.56
CA GLY A 72 35.62 -12.88 -11.64
C GLY A 72 36.68 -11.77 -11.79
N GLU A 73 37.36 -11.55 -10.67
CA GLU A 73 38.66 -10.88 -10.43
C GLU A 73 39.45 -10.44 -11.68
N ASP A 74 39.65 -9.12 -11.84
CA ASP A 74 40.98 -8.46 -11.82
C ASP A 74 40.81 -6.91 -11.88
N GLU A 75 41.16 -6.25 -10.75
CA GLU A 75 41.54 -4.84 -10.54
C GLU A 75 40.92 -3.68 -11.34
N SER A 76 39.91 -3.03 -10.75
CA SER A 76 39.88 -1.57 -10.51
C SER A 76 38.67 -1.24 -9.63
N GLU A 77 38.91 -1.08 -8.34
CA GLU A 77 37.96 -0.49 -7.39
C GLU A 77 37.79 1.00 -7.70
N GLU A 78 36.96 1.33 -8.69
CA GLU A 78 36.13 2.53 -8.63
C GLU A 78 34.76 2.10 -8.13
N ASP A 79 34.66 2.06 -6.80
CA ASP A 79 33.43 2.05 -6.03
C ASP A 79 32.72 3.39 -6.28
N GLU A 80 32.03 3.50 -7.41
CA GLU A 80 31.00 4.52 -7.58
C GLU A 80 29.80 4.07 -6.72
N GLU A 81 29.85 4.43 -5.43
CA GLU A 81 28.68 4.55 -4.58
C GLU A 81 27.66 5.43 -5.32
N GLU A 82 26.73 4.79 -6.04
CA GLU A 82 25.48 5.42 -6.46
C GLU A 82 24.68 5.68 -5.18
N GLU A 83 25.03 6.76 -4.48
CA GLU A 83 24.31 7.28 -3.33
C GLU A 83 22.90 7.63 -3.80
N GLU A 84 21.98 6.67 -3.71
CA GLU A 84 20.56 6.85 -4.00
C GLU A 84 20.09 8.03 -3.16
N THR A 85 19.90 9.19 -3.81
CA THR A 85 19.52 10.41 -3.12
C THR A 85 18.24 10.13 -2.32
N PRO A 86 18.29 10.20 -0.98
CA PRO A 86 17.21 9.70 -0.15
C PRO A 86 15.91 10.46 -0.44
N ASP A 87 14.80 9.74 -0.57
CA ASP A 87 13.51 10.35 -0.92
C ASP A 87 13.14 11.44 0.10
N PRO A 88 12.80 12.67 -0.36
CA PRO A 88 12.50 13.78 0.55
C PRO A 88 11.30 13.54 1.45
N LYS A 89 10.31 12.74 1.04
CA LYS A 89 9.15 12.41 1.87
C LYS A 89 9.58 11.62 3.09
N GLU A 90 10.41 10.60 2.91
CA GLU A 90 10.80 9.71 4.01
C GLU A 90 11.60 10.45 5.08
N GLN A 91 12.50 11.35 4.67
CA GLN A 91 13.23 12.23 5.58
C GLN A 91 12.30 13.18 6.35
N LEU A 92 11.37 13.83 5.64
CA LEU A 92 10.44 14.77 6.25
C LEU A 92 9.45 14.09 7.20
N GLU A 93 8.96 12.90 6.86
CA GLU A 93 8.08 12.11 7.73
C GLU A 93 8.81 11.67 9.01
N LYS A 94 10.09 11.27 8.92
CA LYS A 94 10.93 10.97 10.10
C LYS A 94 11.14 12.20 11.00
N GLU A 95 11.56 13.32 10.42
CA GLU A 95 11.72 14.57 11.16
C GLU A 95 10.41 15.00 11.85
N CYS A 96 9.29 14.86 11.14
CA CYS A 96 7.98 15.18 11.68
C CYS A 96 7.53 14.21 12.77
N ALA A 97 7.84 12.92 12.65
CA ALA A 97 7.55 11.92 13.69
C ALA A 97 8.36 12.17 14.98
N GLU A 98 9.60 12.65 14.87
CA GLU A 98 10.45 13.02 16.01
C GLU A 98 10.19 14.44 16.55
N SER A 99 9.32 15.19 15.88
CA SER A 99 8.99 16.55 16.29
C SER A 99 8.23 16.60 17.61
N LYS A 100 8.25 17.76 18.25
CA LYS A 100 7.51 18.00 19.51
C LYS A 100 6.00 17.87 19.34
N GLU A 101 5.48 18.14 18.14
CA GLU A 101 4.04 18.09 17.85
C GLU A 101 3.54 16.64 17.80
N CYS A 102 4.37 15.71 17.31
CA CYS A 102 4.03 14.29 17.20
C CYS A 102 4.56 13.40 18.34
N HIS A 103 5.19 13.99 19.36
CA HIS A 103 5.76 13.25 20.49
C HIS A 103 4.73 12.37 21.22
N GLY A 104 3.51 12.86 21.43
CA GLY A 104 2.45 12.09 22.12
C GLY A 104 2.08 10.80 21.37
N PRO A 105 1.61 10.90 20.10
CA PRO A 105 1.36 9.75 19.25
C PRO A 105 2.56 8.82 19.12
N LYS A 106 3.77 9.37 18.98
CA LYS A 106 5.00 8.58 18.91
C LYS A 106 5.23 7.76 20.18
N HIS A 107 5.10 8.37 21.35
CA HIS A 107 5.26 7.68 22.62
C HIS A 107 4.28 6.51 22.75
N HIS A 108 3.00 6.70 22.39
CA HIS A 108 2.01 5.63 22.45
C HIS A 108 2.32 4.49 21.48
N TYR A 109 2.75 4.81 20.26
CA TYR A 109 3.19 3.80 19.30
C TYR A 109 4.41 3.01 19.81
N ASP A 110 5.44 3.70 20.32
CA ASP A 110 6.65 3.06 20.82
C ASP A 110 6.35 2.15 22.04
N GLU A 111 5.42 2.56 22.91
CA GLU A 111 4.95 1.75 24.04
C GLU A 111 4.18 0.51 23.56
N CYS A 112 3.27 0.66 22.58
CA CYS A 112 2.57 -0.47 21.99
C CYS A 112 3.56 -1.45 21.33
N ALA A 113 4.51 -0.94 20.55
CA ALA A 113 5.50 -1.76 19.86
C ALA A 113 6.35 -2.59 20.84
N GLN A 114 6.74 -1.99 21.98
CA GLN A 114 7.44 -2.71 23.04
C GLN A 114 6.58 -3.83 23.65
N ARG A 115 5.29 -3.56 23.88
CA ARG A 115 4.35 -4.55 24.45
C ARG A 115 4.09 -5.72 23.49
N VAL A 116 3.85 -5.42 22.21
CA VAL A 116 3.67 -6.43 21.14
C VAL A 116 4.93 -7.26 20.95
N THR A 117 6.10 -6.62 20.90
CA THR A 117 7.39 -7.34 20.79
C THR A 117 7.58 -8.27 21.99
N GLY A 118 7.32 -7.78 23.20
CA GLY A 118 7.39 -8.60 24.41
C GLY A 118 6.44 -9.81 24.39
N GLN A 119 5.22 -9.67 23.87
CA GLN A 119 4.31 -10.82 23.71
C GLN A 119 4.83 -11.83 22.68
N ILE A 120 5.38 -11.37 21.55
CA ILE A 120 5.96 -12.26 20.53
C ILE A 120 7.14 -13.05 21.10
N GLU A 121 8.02 -12.39 21.86
CA GLU A 121 9.17 -13.04 22.48
C GLU A 121 8.79 -14.07 23.56
N ASN A 122 7.75 -13.80 24.35
CA ASN A 122 7.33 -14.68 25.45
C ASN A 122 6.37 -15.80 25.02
N ASP A 123 5.38 -15.48 24.20
CA ASP A 123 4.26 -16.37 23.84
C ASP A 123 4.35 -16.89 22.40
N GLY A 124 5.33 -16.42 21.62
CA GLY A 124 5.49 -16.73 20.19
C GLY A 124 4.46 -16.03 19.30
N LYS A 125 3.56 -15.22 19.86
CA LYS A 125 2.54 -14.44 19.14
C LYS A 125 2.08 -13.25 19.98
N ALA A 126 1.66 -12.18 19.32
CA ALA A 126 0.97 -11.06 19.95
C ALA A 126 -0.56 -11.26 19.90
N SER A 127 -1.25 -10.78 20.94
CA SER A 127 -2.71 -10.77 21.03
C SER A 127 -3.35 -9.42 20.65
N GLU A 128 -2.52 -8.39 20.49
CA GLU A 128 -2.89 -7.04 20.07
C GLU A 128 -1.99 -6.58 18.90
N ASP A 129 -2.43 -5.55 18.20
CA ASP A 129 -1.67 -4.84 17.17
C ASP A 129 -1.55 -3.35 17.51
N CYS A 130 -0.63 -2.66 16.85
CA CYS A 130 -0.36 -1.22 17.06
C CYS A 130 -0.88 -0.36 15.91
N VAL A 131 -1.88 -0.84 15.16
CA VAL A 131 -2.35 -0.15 13.97
C VAL A 131 -2.99 1.17 14.36
N GLU A 132 -3.82 1.23 15.41
CA GLU A 132 -4.43 2.48 15.86
C GLU A 132 -3.38 3.55 16.18
N GLU A 133 -2.40 3.23 17.04
CA GLU A 133 -1.32 4.16 17.42
C GLU A 133 -0.45 4.56 16.23
N PHE A 134 -0.20 3.62 15.31
CA PHE A 134 0.48 3.91 14.06
C PHE A 134 -0.30 4.93 13.22
N PHE A 135 -1.62 4.78 13.09
CA PHE A 135 -2.45 5.74 12.36
C PHE A 135 -2.44 7.13 13.02
N HIS A 136 -2.42 7.21 14.36
CA HIS A 136 -2.25 8.48 15.05
C HIS A 136 -0.89 9.14 14.77
N LEU A 137 0.20 8.37 14.79
CA LEU A 137 1.54 8.85 14.48
C LEU A 137 1.66 9.29 13.01
N ALA A 138 1.23 8.42 12.08
CA ALA A 138 1.27 8.67 10.65
C ALA A 138 0.43 9.89 10.27
N HIS A 139 -0.78 10.03 10.84
CA HIS A 139 -1.62 11.20 10.62
C HIS A 139 -0.92 12.50 11.03
N CYS A 140 -0.27 12.51 12.19
CA CYS A 140 0.48 13.67 12.66
C CYS A 140 1.69 13.96 11.77
N ALA A 141 2.50 12.94 11.48
CA ALA A 141 3.72 13.07 10.68
C ALA A 141 3.41 13.54 9.25
N SER A 142 2.39 12.96 8.61
CA SER A 142 1.99 13.35 7.25
C SER A 142 1.40 14.76 7.19
N GLN A 143 0.65 15.21 8.22
CA GLN A 143 0.18 16.60 8.27
C GLN A 143 1.34 17.60 8.38
N CYS A 144 2.38 17.26 9.14
CA CYS A 144 3.60 18.07 9.26
C CYS A 144 4.45 18.03 7.98
N ALA A 145 4.57 16.86 7.33
CA ALA A 145 5.44 16.65 6.18
C ALA A 145 4.83 17.16 4.87
N ALA A 146 3.52 17.03 4.66
CA ALA A 146 2.84 17.40 3.42
C ALA A 146 3.19 18.82 2.89
N PRO A 147 3.05 19.91 3.66
CA PRO A 147 3.36 21.24 3.16
C PRO A 147 4.85 21.44 2.84
N LYS A 148 5.75 20.72 3.52
CA LYS A 148 7.20 20.77 3.29
C LYS A 148 7.59 19.99 2.04
N LEU A 149 6.98 18.81 1.84
CA LEU A 149 7.24 17.94 0.72
C LEU A 149 6.84 18.61 -0.60
N PHE A 150 5.62 19.14 -0.70
CA PHE A 150 5.16 19.81 -1.92
C PHE A 150 5.92 21.11 -2.24
N ALA A 151 6.63 21.70 -1.28
CA ALA A 151 7.52 22.84 -1.53
C ALA A 151 8.87 22.42 -2.17
N GLN A 152 9.28 21.16 -2.00
CA GLN A 152 10.53 20.62 -2.51
C GLN A 152 10.37 19.93 -3.88
N LEU A 153 9.18 19.39 -4.15
CA LEU A 153 8.83 18.80 -5.45
C LEU A 153 8.59 19.91 -6.48
N LYS A 154 9.21 19.78 -7.67
CA LYS A 154 9.05 20.70 -8.82
C LYS A 154 8.21 20.09 -9.91
#